data_AF-A0A1W1VMW5-F1
#
_entry.id   AF-A0A1W1VMW5-F1
#
_cell.length_a   1.000
_cell.length_b   1.000
_cell.length_c   1.000
_cell.angle_alpha   90.00
_cell.angle_beta   90.00
_cell.angle_gamma   90.00
#
_symmetry.space_group_name_H-M   'P 1'
#
loop_
_entity.id
_entity.type
_entity.pdbx_description
1 polymer ?
#
loop_
_entity_poly.entity_id
_entity_poly.type
_entity_poly.pdbx_seq_one_letter_code
_entity_poly.pdbx_strand_id
1 'polypeptide(L)'
;MRPRLSSQALLACTALLVSCGSATTSSSSAGTGTTSSRDPLTFTPSSLPVGYVGEAYKVDIGVTGGAGPYGIRLVSGTLPPGVGLQSRQVSGTPTKTGTYTFTLEASDANLSSKAQAYTVNVNELPPLSLKPQLPPGGDLRGETRVPLNITAPRAVRAARVVWELPEGVAVTRIQLADAGGVLFWKQVGKTLTLDLGFKAVPRSGARVALIALKPQKAVTLDTTKLAVEARNGEGQLLTDAIKPAPQKTETPKAEAPKAAAPAVSAAQAAGAGSAAPASMTQTPASTQAPPASSTPATSGTPPTNTTAPAAPGGKP
;
A
#
# COMPACT_ATOMS: atom_id res chain seq x y z
N MET A 1 -19.86 30.65 -92.49
CA MET A 1 -19.60 30.08 -91.14
C MET A 1 -19.87 31.15 -90.09
N ARG A 2 -20.15 30.78 -88.83
CA ARG A 2 -20.86 31.66 -87.87
C ARG A 2 -20.03 32.89 -87.43
N PRO A 3 -20.61 34.10 -87.39
CA PRO A 3 -19.99 35.31 -86.83
C PRO A 3 -20.36 35.52 -85.35
N ARG A 4 -19.68 36.44 -84.66
CA ARG A 4 -20.28 37.58 -83.92
C ARG A 4 -19.21 38.56 -83.42
N LEU A 5 -19.23 39.79 -83.93
CA LEU A 5 -18.83 40.97 -83.17
C LEU A 5 -19.89 41.26 -82.10
N SER A 6 -19.49 41.84 -80.96
CA SER A 6 -20.20 42.98 -80.35
C SER A 6 -19.38 43.55 -79.20
N SER A 7 -18.93 44.80 -79.35
CA SER A 7 -18.32 45.58 -78.27
C SER A 7 -19.39 46.43 -77.59
N GLN A 8 -19.35 46.57 -76.27
CA GLN A 8 -19.81 47.79 -75.61
C GLN A 8 -19.12 47.98 -74.25
N ALA A 9 -18.56 49.18 -74.06
CA ALA A 9 -18.17 49.71 -72.76
C ALA A 9 -19.38 50.43 -72.12
N LEU A 10 -19.32 50.74 -70.81
CA LEU A 10 -18.99 52.10 -70.32
C LEU A 10 -19.28 52.30 -68.80
N LEU A 11 -18.44 53.13 -68.16
CA LEU A 11 -18.75 54.09 -67.07
C LEU A 11 -19.03 53.64 -65.59
N ALA A 12 -17.98 53.87 -64.78
CA ALA A 12 -17.92 54.80 -63.64
C ALA A 12 -18.44 54.47 -62.21
N CYS A 13 -17.51 54.74 -61.28
CA CYS A 13 -17.66 55.39 -59.96
C CYS A 13 -18.70 54.88 -58.95
N THR A 14 -18.18 54.33 -57.85
CA THR A 14 -18.42 54.91 -56.51
C THR A 14 -17.30 54.48 -55.56
N ALA A 15 -16.80 55.42 -54.74
CA ALA A 15 -15.82 55.14 -53.70
C ALA A 15 -16.48 55.29 -52.32
N LEU A 16 -16.22 54.37 -51.39
CA LEU A 16 -16.61 54.54 -49.99
C LEU A 16 -15.70 53.73 -49.03
N LEU A 17 -14.77 54.47 -48.43
CA LEU A 17 -14.31 54.44 -47.04
C LEU A 17 -14.23 53.10 -46.27
N VAL A 18 -12.99 52.82 -45.81
CA VAL A 18 -12.61 52.64 -44.39
C VAL A 18 -13.61 51.93 -43.46
N SER A 19 -13.20 50.75 -42.94
CA SER A 19 -13.08 50.58 -41.48
C SER A 19 -12.16 49.40 -41.11
N CYS A 20 -11.60 49.47 -39.91
CA CYS A 20 -10.75 48.44 -39.32
C CYS A 20 -11.61 47.30 -38.75
N GLY A 21 -11.20 46.05 -38.95
CA GLY A 21 -11.83 44.86 -38.38
C GLY A 21 -10.78 44.02 -37.66
N SER A 22 -10.60 44.27 -36.37
CA SER A 22 -9.50 43.74 -35.57
C SER A 22 -9.42 42.21 -35.62
N ALA A 23 -8.17 41.70 -35.60
CA ALA A 23 -7.93 40.30 -35.27
C ALA A 23 -8.65 39.95 -33.96
N THR A 24 -9.51 38.94 -33.98
CA THR A 24 -10.20 38.47 -32.78
C THR A 24 -9.18 37.80 -31.86
N THR A 25 -8.53 38.61 -31.03
CA THR A 25 -7.82 38.14 -29.85
C THR A 25 -8.85 37.47 -28.96
N SER A 26 -8.88 36.14 -28.97
CA SER A 26 -9.72 35.35 -28.09
C SER A 26 -9.36 35.67 -26.64
N SER A 27 -10.14 36.55 -26.02
CA SER A 27 -10.01 36.91 -24.62
C SER A 27 -10.25 35.66 -23.77
N SER A 28 -9.22 35.20 -23.09
CA SER A 28 -9.32 34.11 -22.13
C SER A 28 -10.11 34.58 -20.91
N SER A 29 -11.42 34.39 -20.93
CA SER A 29 -12.28 34.59 -19.76
C SER A 29 -11.93 33.54 -18.70
N ALA A 30 -11.18 33.98 -17.68
CA ALA A 30 -11.01 33.19 -16.48
C ALA A 30 -12.36 33.06 -15.75
N GLY A 31 -12.98 31.88 -15.81
CA GLY A 31 -14.28 31.63 -15.21
C GLY A 31 -14.70 30.16 -15.27
N THR A 32 -14.46 29.42 -14.18
CA THR A 32 -15.19 28.20 -13.79
C THR A 32 -15.25 27.04 -14.81
N GLY A 33 -14.09 26.49 -15.19
CA GLY A 33 -13.92 25.03 -15.35
C GLY A 33 -14.78 24.27 -16.36
N THR A 34 -15.40 24.92 -17.36
CA THR A 34 -16.11 24.23 -18.44
C THR A 34 -15.14 23.80 -19.55
N THR A 35 -14.90 22.50 -19.70
CA THR A 35 -14.17 21.98 -20.87
C THR A 35 -14.97 22.30 -22.13
N SER A 36 -14.32 22.96 -23.09
CA SER A 36 -14.95 23.24 -24.38
C SER A 36 -14.94 21.98 -25.24
N SER A 37 -16.00 21.73 -26.02
CA SER A 37 -16.08 20.58 -26.94
C SER A 37 -14.94 20.49 -27.98
N ARG A 38 -14.15 21.55 -28.14
CA ARG A 38 -12.99 21.61 -29.05
C ARG A 38 -11.67 21.17 -28.38
N ASP A 39 -11.65 21.02 -27.08
CA ASP A 39 -10.47 20.60 -26.32
C ASP A 39 -10.23 19.09 -26.52
N PRO A 40 -9.03 18.63 -26.92
CA PRO A 40 -8.79 17.23 -27.20
C PRO A 40 -8.98 16.36 -25.94
N LEU A 41 -9.57 15.18 -26.13
CA LEU A 41 -9.68 14.19 -25.06
C LEU A 41 -8.30 13.82 -24.52
N THR A 42 -8.18 13.69 -23.22
CA THR A 42 -6.95 13.37 -22.49
C THR A 42 -7.22 12.30 -21.44
N PHE A 43 -6.29 11.35 -21.29
CA PHE A 43 -6.39 10.25 -20.34
C PHE A 43 -5.53 10.52 -19.10
N THR A 44 -6.05 10.18 -17.93
CA THR A 44 -5.30 10.20 -16.66
C THR A 44 -5.61 8.92 -15.86
N PRO A 45 -4.63 8.22 -15.28
CA PRO A 45 -3.18 8.41 -15.46
C PRO A 45 -2.71 8.03 -16.87
N SER A 46 -1.51 8.49 -17.26
CA SER A 46 -0.88 8.16 -18.54
C SER A 46 -0.21 6.78 -18.56
N SER A 47 0.10 6.22 -17.40
CA SER A 47 0.63 4.87 -17.19
C SER A 47 -0.14 4.16 -16.07
N LEU A 48 -0.08 2.83 -16.05
CA LEU A 48 -0.71 2.01 -15.02
C LEU A 48 0.35 1.43 -14.08
N PRO A 49 0.04 1.29 -12.77
CA PRO A 49 0.95 0.63 -11.81
C PRO A 49 1.10 -0.86 -12.13
N VAL A 50 2.24 -1.42 -11.70
CA VAL A 50 2.48 -2.87 -11.70
C VAL A 50 1.39 -3.60 -10.89
N GLY A 51 0.94 -4.75 -11.39
CA GLY A 51 0.06 -5.67 -10.68
C GLY A 51 0.84 -6.87 -10.13
N TYR A 52 0.24 -7.59 -9.20
CA TYR A 52 0.78 -8.84 -8.67
C TYR A 52 -0.27 -9.93 -8.65
N VAL A 53 0.14 -11.18 -8.86
CA VAL A 53 -0.77 -12.32 -8.82
C VAL A 53 -1.39 -12.46 -7.41
N GLY A 54 -2.72 -12.52 -7.36
CA GLY A 54 -3.49 -12.64 -6.12
C GLY A 54 -3.68 -11.34 -5.33
N GLU A 55 -3.12 -10.20 -5.76
CA GLU A 55 -3.37 -8.89 -5.13
C GLU A 55 -4.52 -8.15 -5.84
N ALA A 56 -5.38 -7.48 -5.06
CA ALA A 56 -6.52 -6.74 -5.61
C ALA A 56 -6.04 -5.49 -6.37
N TYR A 57 -6.21 -5.50 -7.69
CA TYR A 57 -5.86 -4.41 -8.59
C TYR A 57 -7.05 -3.48 -8.79
N LYS A 58 -6.86 -2.17 -8.62
CA LYS A 58 -7.88 -1.13 -8.86
C LYS A 58 -7.23 0.16 -9.32
N VAL A 59 -7.58 0.63 -10.52
CA VAL A 59 -7.10 1.90 -11.08
C VAL A 59 -8.24 2.61 -11.80
N ASP A 60 -8.55 3.84 -11.39
CA ASP A 60 -9.52 4.69 -12.05
C ASP A 60 -8.91 5.40 -13.27
N ILE A 61 -9.67 5.42 -14.37
CA ILE A 61 -9.34 6.10 -15.61
C ILE A 61 -10.15 7.40 -15.70
N GLY A 62 -9.45 8.50 -15.48
CA GLY A 62 -9.85 9.86 -15.80
C GLY A 62 -9.86 10.13 -17.30
N VAL A 63 -10.90 10.82 -17.77
CA VAL A 63 -10.96 11.43 -19.09
C VAL A 63 -11.33 12.89 -18.91
N THR A 64 -10.59 13.78 -19.58
CA THR A 64 -10.72 15.24 -19.55
C THR A 64 -10.63 15.83 -20.95
N GLY A 65 -11.07 17.08 -21.15
CA GLY A 65 -11.29 17.66 -22.48
C GLY A 65 -12.61 17.19 -23.10
N GLY A 66 -12.99 17.73 -24.26
CA GLY A 66 -14.24 17.40 -24.94
C GLY A 66 -15.52 17.74 -24.15
N ALA A 67 -16.63 17.09 -24.53
CA ALA A 67 -17.93 17.23 -23.89
C ALA A 67 -18.39 15.92 -23.23
N GLY A 68 -18.54 15.91 -21.91
CA GLY A 68 -19.11 14.76 -21.19
C GLY A 68 -20.60 14.54 -21.50
N PRO A 69 -21.15 13.33 -21.25
CA PRO A 69 -20.52 12.18 -20.60
C PRO A 69 -19.46 11.46 -21.44
N TYR A 70 -18.49 10.83 -20.78
CA TYR A 70 -17.44 10.04 -21.42
C TYR A 70 -17.71 8.54 -21.29
N GLY A 71 -17.71 7.82 -22.42
CA GLY A 71 -17.63 6.36 -22.47
C GLY A 71 -16.19 5.90 -22.61
N ILE A 72 -15.82 4.76 -22.01
CA ILE A 72 -14.52 4.10 -22.23
C ILE A 72 -14.78 2.64 -22.62
N ARG A 73 -14.08 2.15 -23.63
CA ARG A 73 -14.09 0.74 -24.03
C ARG A 73 -12.69 0.21 -24.32
N LEU A 74 -12.50 -1.10 -24.14
CA LEU A 74 -11.35 -1.83 -24.66
C LEU A 74 -11.51 -1.99 -26.17
N VAL A 75 -10.49 -1.61 -26.96
CA VAL A 75 -10.53 -1.76 -28.44
C VAL A 75 -9.51 -2.76 -28.99
N SER A 76 -8.42 -3.02 -28.28
CA SER A 76 -7.44 -4.04 -28.68
C SER A 76 -6.56 -4.51 -27.52
N GLY A 77 -5.88 -5.64 -27.72
CA GLY A 77 -5.01 -6.26 -26.71
C GLY A 77 -5.77 -7.05 -25.66
N THR A 78 -5.09 -7.40 -24.56
CA THR A 78 -5.66 -8.24 -23.49
C THR A 78 -5.38 -7.64 -22.12
N LEU A 79 -6.39 -7.66 -21.24
CA LEU A 79 -6.18 -7.41 -19.81
C LEU A 79 -5.60 -8.66 -19.14
N PRO A 80 -4.94 -8.51 -17.97
CA PRO A 80 -4.54 -9.65 -17.16
C PRO A 80 -5.73 -10.56 -16.82
N PRO A 81 -5.59 -11.90 -16.87
CA PRO A 81 -6.62 -12.83 -16.43
C PRO A 81 -7.09 -12.52 -15.00
N GLY A 82 -8.41 -12.38 -14.82
CA GLY A 82 -9.02 -11.98 -13.54
C GLY A 82 -9.14 -10.46 -13.32
N VAL A 83 -8.69 -9.62 -14.27
CA VAL A 83 -8.90 -8.17 -14.30
C VAL A 83 -9.85 -7.79 -15.44
N GLY A 84 -10.79 -6.88 -15.17
CA GLY A 84 -11.73 -6.35 -16.15
C GLY A 84 -11.68 -4.81 -16.24
N LEU A 85 -12.42 -4.27 -17.21
CA LEU A 85 -12.76 -2.85 -17.29
C LEU A 85 -14.23 -2.70 -16.90
N GLN A 86 -14.52 -1.97 -15.82
CA GLN A 86 -15.86 -1.69 -15.34
C GLN A 86 -16.11 -0.18 -15.43
N SER A 87 -16.90 0.24 -16.43
CA SER A 87 -17.17 1.64 -16.80
C SER A 87 -15.91 2.47 -17.08
N ARG A 88 -15.24 2.94 -16.04
CA ARG A 88 -14.02 3.76 -16.09
C ARG A 88 -12.93 3.27 -15.14
N GLN A 89 -13.07 2.11 -14.52
CA GLN A 89 -12.08 1.53 -13.61
C GLN A 89 -11.54 0.23 -14.20
N VAL A 90 -10.22 0.05 -14.19
CA VAL A 90 -9.57 -1.24 -14.44
C VAL A 90 -9.45 -1.94 -13.09
N SER A 91 -10.21 -3.02 -12.88
CA SER A 91 -10.26 -3.68 -11.56
C SER A 91 -10.44 -5.20 -11.61
N GLY A 92 -9.88 -5.87 -10.60
CA GLY A 92 -9.99 -7.31 -10.40
C GLY A 92 -8.81 -7.87 -9.60
N THR A 93 -8.50 -9.14 -9.80
CA THR A 93 -7.36 -9.82 -9.16
C THR A 93 -6.60 -10.60 -10.23
N PRO A 94 -5.36 -10.22 -10.60
CA PRO A 94 -4.59 -10.95 -11.59
C PRO A 94 -4.31 -12.39 -11.15
N THR A 95 -4.51 -13.37 -12.03
CA THR A 95 -4.26 -14.79 -11.74
C THR A 95 -3.03 -15.37 -12.45
N LYS A 96 -2.44 -14.64 -13.40
CA LYS A 96 -1.26 -15.07 -14.16
C LYS A 96 -0.28 -13.91 -14.35
N THR A 97 1.01 -14.23 -14.32
CA THR A 97 2.10 -13.30 -14.63
C THR A 97 2.26 -13.05 -16.12
N GLY A 98 2.79 -11.87 -16.46
CA GLY A 98 3.07 -11.46 -17.83
C GLY A 98 3.01 -9.95 -18.02
N THR A 99 3.43 -9.51 -19.20
CA THR A 99 3.23 -8.13 -19.66
C THR A 99 1.98 -8.08 -20.51
N TYR A 100 0.98 -7.33 -20.07
CA TYR A 100 -0.31 -7.20 -20.75
C TYR A 100 -0.42 -5.82 -21.37
N THR A 101 -0.45 -5.75 -22.70
CA THR A 101 -0.66 -4.52 -23.46
C THR A 101 -2.08 -4.46 -24.01
N PHE A 102 -2.74 -3.33 -23.82
CA PHE A 102 -4.10 -3.11 -24.29
C PHE A 102 -4.37 -1.65 -24.62
N THR A 103 -5.31 -1.40 -25.52
CA THR A 103 -5.71 -0.05 -25.93
C THR A 103 -7.11 0.24 -25.42
N LEU A 104 -7.25 1.31 -24.66
CA LEU A 104 -8.55 1.88 -24.28
C LEU A 104 -8.89 3.02 -25.24
N GLU A 105 -10.14 3.10 -25.67
CA GLU A 105 -10.68 4.24 -26.40
C GLU A 105 -11.72 4.95 -25.53
N ALA A 106 -11.54 6.26 -25.36
CA ALA A 106 -12.50 7.15 -24.75
C ALA A 106 -13.30 7.85 -25.85
N SER A 107 -14.61 7.97 -25.65
CA SER A 107 -15.55 8.66 -26.54
C SER A 107 -16.36 9.69 -25.75
N ASP A 108 -16.61 10.85 -26.34
CA ASP A 108 -17.38 11.94 -25.74
C ASP A 108 -18.82 12.04 -26.30
N ALA A 109 -19.63 12.95 -25.75
CA ALA A 109 -21.03 13.12 -26.15
C ALA A 109 -21.20 13.57 -27.61
N ASN A 110 -20.17 14.17 -28.20
CA ASN A 110 -20.14 14.67 -29.57
C ASN A 110 -19.44 13.68 -30.52
N LEU A 111 -19.29 12.42 -30.10
CA LEU A 111 -18.68 11.32 -30.85
C LEU A 111 -17.19 11.54 -31.19
N SER A 112 -16.52 12.48 -30.50
CA SER A 112 -15.06 12.58 -30.56
C SER A 112 -14.45 11.39 -29.83
N SER A 113 -13.43 10.77 -30.42
CA SER A 113 -12.76 9.61 -29.84
C SER A 113 -11.26 9.81 -29.70
N LYS A 114 -10.67 9.21 -28.66
CA LYS A 114 -9.22 9.07 -28.52
C LYS A 114 -8.85 7.70 -27.99
N ALA A 115 -7.88 7.07 -28.64
CA ALA A 115 -7.22 5.87 -28.14
C ALA A 115 -6.02 6.21 -27.23
N GLN A 116 -5.75 5.34 -26.27
CA GLN A 116 -4.55 5.32 -25.43
C GLN A 116 -4.12 3.88 -25.20
N ALA A 117 -2.87 3.57 -25.56
CA ALA A 117 -2.24 2.29 -25.22
C ALA A 117 -1.77 2.31 -23.77
N TYR A 118 -2.00 1.19 -23.09
CA TYR A 118 -1.59 0.95 -21.71
C TYR A 118 -0.86 -0.39 -21.61
N THR A 119 0.06 -0.45 -20.64
CA THR A 119 0.81 -1.66 -20.28
C THR A 119 0.62 -1.92 -18.80
N VAL A 120 0.22 -3.15 -18.45
CA VAL A 120 0.22 -3.65 -17.07
C VAL A 120 1.18 -4.83 -17.01
N ASN A 121 2.28 -4.66 -16.29
CA ASN A 121 3.14 -5.77 -15.90
C ASN A 121 2.51 -6.45 -14.68
N VAL A 122 2.27 -7.75 -14.76
CA VAL A 122 1.86 -8.58 -13.63
C VAL A 122 3.00 -9.50 -13.26
N ASN A 123 3.53 -9.31 -12.06
CA ASN A 123 4.65 -10.07 -11.54
C ASN A 123 4.17 -11.10 -10.51
N GLU A 124 5.01 -12.09 -10.22
CA GLU A 124 4.82 -12.88 -9.01
C GLU A 124 4.97 -11.96 -7.80
N LEU A 125 4.15 -12.19 -6.78
CA LEU A 125 4.22 -11.39 -5.57
C LEU A 125 5.55 -11.73 -4.87
N PRO A 126 6.47 -10.77 -4.65
CA PRO A 126 7.78 -11.05 -4.04
C PRO A 126 7.63 -11.62 -2.61
N PRO A 127 8.71 -12.13 -1.98
CA PRO A 127 8.66 -12.49 -0.57
C PRO A 127 8.38 -11.26 0.30
N LEU A 128 7.60 -11.45 1.36
CA LEU A 128 7.30 -10.41 2.33
C LEU A 128 8.59 -9.86 2.92
N SER A 129 8.77 -8.54 2.87
CA SER A 129 9.89 -7.89 3.55
C SER A 129 9.57 -6.45 3.95
N LEU A 130 10.17 -6.00 5.05
CA LEU A 130 10.19 -4.61 5.49
C LEU A 130 11.64 -4.15 5.43
N LYS A 131 11.97 -3.18 4.56
CA LYS A 131 13.34 -2.72 4.35
C LYS A 131 13.47 -1.21 4.55
N PRO A 132 14.48 -0.75 5.31
CA PRO A 132 14.81 0.66 5.40
C PRO A 132 15.44 1.15 4.08
N GLN A 133 14.95 2.25 3.55
CA GLN A 133 15.50 2.90 2.36
C GLN A 133 16.61 3.88 2.80
N LEU A 134 17.86 3.41 2.80
CA LEU A 134 19.02 4.23 3.17
C LEU A 134 19.33 5.32 2.13
N PRO A 135 19.99 6.43 2.52
CA PRO A 135 20.60 7.35 1.58
C PRO A 135 21.72 6.68 0.75
N PRO A 136 22.10 7.22 -0.42
CA PRO A 136 23.22 6.72 -1.20
C PRO A 136 24.51 6.62 -0.35
N GLY A 137 25.18 5.46 -0.40
CA GLY A 137 26.35 5.16 0.42
C GLY A 137 26.06 4.65 1.83
N GLY A 138 24.82 4.70 2.33
CA GLY A 138 24.43 4.14 3.64
C GLY A 138 24.91 4.94 4.88
N ASP A 139 25.67 6.01 4.67
CA ASP A 139 26.22 6.88 5.71
C ASP A 139 25.17 7.82 6.31
N LEU A 140 25.10 7.85 7.64
CA LEU A 140 24.47 8.92 8.41
C LEU A 140 25.51 9.98 8.79
N ARG A 141 25.34 11.22 8.32
CA ARG A 141 26.22 12.36 8.70
C ARG A 141 25.49 13.48 9.47
N GLY A 142 24.23 13.25 9.81
CA GLY A 142 23.35 14.18 10.52
C GLY A 142 21.98 13.53 10.76
N GLU A 143 20.99 14.30 11.22
CA GLU A 143 19.64 13.78 11.40
C GLU A 143 19.02 13.39 10.05
N THR A 144 18.91 12.08 9.83
CA THR A 144 18.50 11.47 8.56
C THR A 144 17.18 10.77 8.74
N ARG A 145 16.24 11.01 7.84
CA ARG A 145 14.94 10.32 7.80
C ARG A 145 15.04 9.11 6.89
N VAL A 146 14.96 7.92 7.47
CA VAL A 146 14.99 6.63 6.78
C VAL A 146 13.56 6.11 6.62
N PRO A 147 13.00 6.07 5.39
CA PRO A 147 11.72 5.44 5.13
C PRO A 147 11.81 3.94 5.38
N LEU A 148 10.77 3.35 5.97
CA LEU A 148 10.58 1.91 6.01
C LEU A 148 9.51 1.54 4.99
N ASN A 149 9.90 0.78 3.96
CA ASN A 149 9.01 0.32 2.90
C ASN A 149 8.64 -1.15 3.11
N ILE A 150 7.37 -1.48 2.88
CA ILE A 150 6.89 -2.86 2.89
C ILE A 150 6.74 -3.41 1.47
N THR A 151 7.19 -4.64 1.28
CA THR A 151 7.11 -5.41 0.03
C THR A 151 6.26 -6.63 0.29
N ALA A 152 5.33 -6.94 -0.62
CA ALA A 152 4.42 -8.10 -0.54
C ALA A 152 3.74 -8.33 0.83
N PRO A 153 2.93 -7.36 1.31
CA PRO A 153 2.31 -7.36 2.64
C PRO A 153 1.10 -8.31 2.76
N ARG A 154 1.14 -9.54 2.22
CA ARG A 154 0.01 -10.49 2.15
C ARG A 154 -0.79 -10.57 3.46
N ALA A 155 -2.00 -10.01 3.48
CA ALA A 155 -2.88 -9.97 4.66
C ALA A 155 -2.27 -9.37 5.95
N VAL A 156 -1.10 -8.72 5.89
CA VAL A 156 -0.38 -8.22 7.06
C VAL A 156 -1.20 -7.14 7.77
N ARG A 157 -1.50 -7.39 9.05
CA ARG A 157 -2.18 -6.45 9.96
C ARG A 157 -1.30 -5.96 11.09
N ALA A 158 -0.21 -6.67 11.39
CA ALA A 158 0.81 -6.19 12.30
C ALA A 158 2.22 -6.58 11.81
N ALA A 159 3.22 -5.78 12.14
CA ALA A 159 4.61 -6.13 11.99
C ALA A 159 5.44 -5.61 13.17
N ARG A 160 6.27 -6.48 13.75
CA ARG A 160 7.32 -6.12 14.69
C ARG A 160 8.65 -6.07 13.95
N VAL A 161 9.34 -4.94 14.06
CA VAL A 161 10.70 -4.75 13.53
C VAL A 161 11.64 -4.59 14.72
N VAL A 162 12.74 -5.32 14.70
CA VAL A 162 13.84 -5.21 15.67
C VAL A 162 15.09 -4.87 14.88
N TRP A 163 15.72 -3.73 15.19
CA TRP A 163 16.91 -3.25 14.49
C TRP A 163 18.01 -2.94 15.50
N GLU A 164 19.17 -3.59 15.37
CA GLU A 164 20.37 -3.20 16.11
C GLU A 164 21.05 -2.03 15.38
N LEU A 165 20.99 -0.85 15.98
CA LEU A 165 21.62 0.37 15.47
C LEU A 165 23.10 0.46 15.89
N PRO A 166 23.96 1.13 15.10
CA PRO A 166 25.33 1.43 15.50
C PRO A 166 25.44 2.27 16.78
N GLU A 167 26.60 2.23 17.43
CA GLU A 167 26.85 3.05 18.62
C GLU A 167 26.74 4.55 18.32
N GLY A 168 26.15 5.29 19.26
CA GLY A 168 25.93 6.72 19.12
C GLY A 168 24.83 7.11 18.13
N VAL A 169 24.02 6.17 17.61
CA VAL A 169 22.82 6.49 16.84
C VAL A 169 21.61 6.57 17.78
N ALA A 170 20.98 7.74 17.85
CA ALA A 170 19.74 7.96 18.59
C ALA A 170 18.55 8.11 17.63
N VAL A 171 17.44 7.44 17.93
CA VAL A 171 16.15 7.66 17.27
C VAL A 171 15.53 8.93 17.86
N THR A 172 15.42 10.00 17.05
CA THR A 172 14.83 11.28 17.50
C THR A 172 13.32 11.29 17.35
N ARG A 173 12.79 10.57 16.35
CA ARG A 173 11.36 10.50 16.03
C ARG A 173 11.08 9.28 15.16
N ILE A 174 9.92 8.66 15.35
CA ILE A 174 9.32 7.78 14.33
C ILE A 174 7.94 8.33 14.00
N GLN A 175 7.64 8.42 12.70
CA GLN A 175 6.33 8.83 12.19
C GLN A 175 5.70 7.67 11.43
N LEU A 176 4.38 7.53 11.51
CA LEU A 176 3.62 6.68 10.59
C LEU A 176 3.63 7.32 9.19
N ALA A 177 3.62 6.48 8.17
CA ALA A 177 3.46 6.89 6.77
C ALA A 177 2.10 6.39 6.22
N ASP A 178 1.88 6.52 4.91
CA ASP A 178 0.57 6.44 4.26
C ASP A 178 -0.20 5.12 4.48
N ALA A 179 0.51 4.02 4.77
CA ALA A 179 -0.07 2.71 5.08
C ALA A 179 -0.07 2.36 6.59
N GLY A 180 0.51 3.19 7.44
CA GLY A 180 0.64 2.95 8.88
C GLY A 180 -0.67 3.20 9.66
N GLY A 181 -0.93 2.38 10.68
CA GLY A 181 -2.07 2.54 11.60
C GLY A 181 -1.64 2.85 13.03
N VAL A 182 -1.17 1.84 13.77
CA VAL A 182 -0.72 1.97 15.17
C VAL A 182 0.80 1.92 15.21
N LEU A 183 1.41 2.75 16.06
CA LEU A 183 2.85 2.84 16.25
C LEU A 183 3.20 2.75 17.73
N PHE A 184 4.00 1.77 18.12
CA PHE A 184 4.73 1.80 19.38
C PHE A 184 6.21 1.56 19.09
N TRP A 185 7.10 2.33 19.71
CA TRP A 185 8.54 2.13 19.53
C TRP A 185 9.31 2.42 20.80
N LYS A 186 10.46 1.75 20.94
CA LYS A 186 11.38 1.92 22.06
C LYS A 186 12.80 1.65 21.58
N GLN A 187 13.73 2.54 21.91
CA GLN A 187 15.16 2.24 21.82
C GLN A 187 15.69 1.87 23.22
N VAL A 188 16.42 0.76 23.32
CA VAL A 188 17.14 0.32 24.53
C VAL A 188 18.59 0.08 24.15
N GLY A 189 19.48 0.99 24.52
CA GLY A 189 20.86 0.98 24.05
C GLY A 189 20.91 1.04 22.52
N LYS A 190 21.45 -0.02 21.90
CA LYS A 190 21.54 -0.17 20.44
C LYS A 190 20.25 -0.68 19.80
N THR A 191 19.38 -1.35 20.55
CA THR A 191 18.24 -2.06 19.98
C THR A 191 17.02 -1.14 19.87
N LEU A 192 16.59 -0.87 18.64
CA LEU A 192 15.28 -0.30 18.34
C LEU A 192 14.26 -1.42 18.14
N THR A 193 13.20 -1.42 18.95
CA THR A 193 11.98 -2.21 18.71
C THR A 193 10.87 -1.29 18.21
N LEU A 194 10.19 -1.70 17.16
CA LEU A 194 9.15 -0.95 16.47
C LEU A 194 7.97 -1.88 16.16
N ASP A 195 6.83 -1.64 16.81
CA ASP A 195 5.57 -2.34 16.57
C ASP A 195 4.66 -1.47 15.68
N LEU A 196 4.26 -2.05 14.55
CA LEU A 196 3.41 -1.46 13.52
C LEU A 196 2.09 -2.24 13.47
N GLY A 197 0.96 -1.54 13.54
CA GLY A 197 -0.37 -2.07 13.19
C GLY A 197 -0.89 -1.41 11.92
N PHE A 198 -1.61 -2.16 11.07
CA PHE A 198 -2.11 -1.70 9.77
C PHE A 198 -3.64 -1.81 9.68
N LYS A 199 -4.32 -0.66 9.54
CA LYS A 199 -5.79 -0.59 9.46
C LYS A 199 -6.33 -1.24 8.18
N ALA A 200 -5.67 -0.99 7.05
CA ALA A 200 -5.84 -1.71 5.80
C ALA A 200 -4.58 -2.56 5.54
N VAL A 201 -4.67 -3.59 4.68
CA VAL A 201 -3.46 -4.25 4.17
C VAL A 201 -2.67 -3.19 3.39
N PRO A 202 -1.38 -2.95 3.69
CA PRO A 202 -0.56 -2.05 2.89
C PRO A 202 -0.53 -2.46 1.41
N ARG A 203 -0.20 -1.54 0.50
CA ARG A 203 0.14 -1.91 -0.89
C ARG A 203 1.61 -2.34 -0.96
N SER A 204 1.96 -3.19 -1.91
CA SER A 204 3.38 -3.45 -2.20
C SER A 204 4.12 -2.15 -2.53
N GLY A 205 5.31 -1.96 -1.95
CA GLY A 205 6.12 -0.74 -2.06
C GLY A 205 5.71 0.41 -1.13
N ALA A 206 4.59 0.31 -0.42
CA ALA A 206 4.10 1.39 0.44
C ALA A 206 5.09 1.73 1.58
N ARG A 207 5.16 3.02 1.91
CA ARG A 207 5.86 3.49 3.11
C ARG A 207 4.98 3.24 4.32
N VAL A 208 5.50 2.56 5.33
CA VAL A 208 4.77 2.23 6.57
C VAL A 208 5.19 3.12 7.74
N ALA A 209 6.47 3.51 7.79
CA ALA A 209 7.02 4.39 8.81
C ALA A 209 8.17 5.24 8.25
N LEU A 210 8.50 6.30 8.97
CA LEU A 210 9.66 7.15 8.71
C LEU A 210 10.45 7.30 10.02
N ILE A 211 11.67 6.78 10.05
CA ILE A 211 12.53 6.72 11.23
C ILE A 211 13.55 7.84 11.12
N ALA A 212 13.52 8.82 12.03
CA ALA A 212 14.54 9.86 12.13
C ALA A 212 15.67 9.37 13.05
N LEU A 213 16.86 9.24 12.47
CA LEU A 213 18.07 8.77 13.13
C LEU A 213 19.08 9.91 13.19
N LYS A 214 19.57 10.24 14.38
CA LYS A 214 20.60 11.25 14.61
C LYS A 214 21.85 10.57 15.19
N PRO A 215 22.94 10.46 14.41
CA PRO A 215 24.19 9.91 14.90
C PRO A 215 25.03 10.99 15.61
N GLN A 216 25.84 10.58 16.59
CA GLN A 216 26.82 11.46 17.25
C GLN A 216 28.08 11.70 16.39
N LYS A 217 28.42 10.77 15.50
CA LYS A 217 29.53 10.84 14.53
C LYS A 217 29.09 10.17 13.22
N ALA A 218 29.75 10.48 12.11
CA ALA A 218 29.44 9.83 10.83
C ALA A 218 29.54 8.30 10.94
N VAL A 219 28.47 7.59 10.55
CA VAL A 219 28.38 6.13 10.70
C VAL A 219 27.51 5.50 9.62
N THR A 220 27.96 4.37 9.07
CA THR A 220 27.22 3.59 8.07
C THR A 220 26.19 2.69 8.77
N LEU A 221 24.96 2.64 8.26
CA LEU A 221 23.90 1.77 8.80
C LEU A 221 24.00 0.34 8.26
N ASP A 222 24.02 -0.64 9.16
CA ASP A 222 23.85 -2.05 8.82
C ASP A 222 22.35 -2.39 8.76
N THR A 223 21.88 -2.85 7.60
CA THR A 223 20.49 -3.29 7.39
C THR A 223 20.31 -4.80 7.51
N THR A 224 21.39 -5.57 7.63
CA THR A 224 21.34 -7.02 7.86
C THR A 224 20.91 -7.37 9.28
N LYS A 225 21.18 -6.47 10.23
CA LYS A 225 20.74 -6.52 11.63
C LYS A 225 19.30 -6.04 11.87
N LEU A 226 18.46 -6.08 10.84
CA LEU A 226 17.03 -5.76 10.91
C LEU A 226 16.21 -7.05 10.78
N ALA A 227 15.58 -7.47 11.87
CA ALA A 227 14.68 -8.62 11.93
C ALA A 227 13.21 -8.17 11.86
N VAL A 228 12.37 -8.98 11.21
CA VAL A 228 10.96 -8.65 10.89
C VAL A 228 10.04 -9.83 11.16
N GLU A 229 9.11 -9.66 12.09
CA GLU A 229 7.98 -10.57 12.29
C GLU A 229 6.69 -9.90 11.78
N ALA A 230 6.08 -10.44 10.72
CA ALA A 230 4.79 -9.98 10.23
C ALA A 230 3.67 -10.94 10.65
N ARG A 231 2.46 -10.43 10.89
CA ARG A 231 1.27 -11.22 11.31
C ARG A 231 0.00 -10.79 10.57
N ASN A 232 -0.90 -11.74 10.31
CA ASN A 232 -2.20 -11.50 9.68
C ASN A 232 -3.23 -10.92 10.68
N GLY A 233 -4.49 -10.78 10.27
CA GLY A 233 -5.55 -10.24 11.14
C GLY A 233 -5.94 -11.18 12.28
N GLU A 234 -5.65 -12.46 12.09
CA GLU A 234 -5.90 -13.58 12.97
C GLU A 234 -4.71 -13.83 13.92
N GLY A 235 -3.64 -13.02 13.82
CA GLY A 235 -2.44 -13.10 14.66
C GLY A 235 -1.41 -14.16 14.25
N GLN A 236 -1.66 -14.94 13.20
CA GLN A 236 -0.73 -15.93 12.66
C GLN A 236 0.47 -15.27 11.97
N LEU A 237 1.64 -15.89 12.08
CA LEU A 237 2.88 -15.39 11.49
C LEU A 237 2.86 -15.51 9.96
N LEU A 238 3.38 -14.49 9.26
CA LEU A 238 3.44 -14.39 7.80
C LEU A 238 4.88 -14.40 7.25
N THR A 239 5.88 -14.15 8.09
CA THR A 239 7.29 -14.41 7.76
C THR A 239 7.67 -15.79 8.25
N ASP A 240 8.35 -16.59 7.41
CA ASP A 240 9.17 -17.68 7.93
C ASP A 240 10.27 -17.09 8.83
N ALA A 241 10.35 -17.58 10.06
CA ALA A 241 11.00 -16.85 11.14
C ALA A 241 12.53 -16.78 10.99
N ILE A 242 13.06 -15.57 10.77
CA ILE A 242 14.42 -15.24 11.24
C ILE A 242 14.32 -14.98 12.74
N LYS A 243 14.27 -16.07 13.50
CA LYS A 243 14.30 -16.07 14.96
C LYS A 243 15.67 -15.55 15.40
N PRO A 244 15.79 -14.40 16.09
CA PRO A 244 16.99 -14.13 16.89
C PRO A 244 17.11 -15.31 17.85
N ALA A 245 18.28 -15.98 17.86
CA ALA A 245 18.46 -17.16 18.69
C ALA A 245 17.99 -16.85 20.11
N PRO A 246 17.10 -17.68 20.72
CA PRO A 246 16.60 -17.38 22.05
C PRO A 246 17.83 -17.27 22.95
N GLN A 247 18.03 -16.10 23.55
CA GLN A 247 19.09 -15.92 24.53
C GLN A 247 18.87 -17.00 25.57
N LYS A 248 19.82 -17.94 25.66
CA LYS A 248 19.88 -18.82 26.81
C LYS A 248 20.05 -17.89 28.01
N THR A 249 19.02 -17.83 28.84
CA THR A 249 19.16 -17.30 30.19
C THR A 249 20.20 -18.17 30.88
N GLU A 250 21.45 -17.72 30.91
CA GLU A 250 22.46 -18.30 31.78
C GLU A 250 22.07 -17.98 33.22
N THR A 251 21.28 -18.86 33.82
CA THR A 251 21.16 -18.97 35.26
C THR A 251 22.59 -19.05 35.83
N PRO A 252 23.01 -18.15 36.72
CA PRO A 252 24.36 -18.19 37.27
C PRO A 252 24.56 -19.49 38.04
N LYS A 253 25.28 -20.46 37.46
CA LYS A 253 25.68 -21.67 38.17
C LYS A 253 26.80 -21.29 39.11
N ALA A 254 26.54 -21.40 40.42
CA ALA A 254 27.48 -21.07 41.47
C ALA A 254 28.85 -21.74 41.25
N GLU A 255 29.90 -20.94 41.46
CA GLU A 255 31.28 -21.38 41.44
C GLU A 255 31.54 -22.34 42.61
N ALA A 256 32.12 -23.51 42.33
CA ALA A 256 32.54 -24.48 43.32
C ALA A 256 33.93 -25.03 42.94
N PRO A 257 34.80 -25.37 43.92
CA PRO A 257 36.24 -25.29 43.68
C PRO A 257 36.86 -26.50 42.98
N LYS A 258 38.02 -26.25 42.39
CA LYS A 258 38.88 -27.17 41.64
C LYS A 258 39.52 -28.26 42.52
N ALA A 259 39.25 -29.53 42.20
CA ALA A 259 40.07 -30.71 42.52
C ALA A 259 40.03 -31.66 41.29
N ALA A 260 41.13 -31.82 40.55
CA ALA A 260 42.18 -32.81 40.79
C ALA A 260 41.71 -34.26 40.56
N ALA A 261 42.03 -34.81 39.39
CA ALA A 261 41.97 -36.26 39.10
C ALA A 261 43.23 -36.96 39.66
N PRO A 262 43.27 -38.32 39.81
CA PRO A 262 43.40 -39.22 38.65
C PRO A 262 42.63 -40.56 38.72
N ALA A 263 42.76 -41.33 37.63
CA ALA A 263 42.09 -42.58 37.25
C ALA A 263 42.32 -43.83 38.14
N VAL A 264 41.45 -44.86 38.00
CA VAL A 264 41.81 -46.21 37.47
C VAL A 264 40.61 -47.15 37.13
N SER A 265 40.74 -47.84 35.99
CA SER A 265 40.40 -49.25 35.64
C SER A 265 39.09 -50.01 35.97
N ALA A 266 38.48 -50.52 34.89
CA ALA A 266 38.16 -51.95 34.58
C ALA A 266 36.93 -52.72 35.12
N ALA A 267 36.36 -53.55 34.22
CA ALA A 267 35.67 -54.85 34.42
C ALA A 267 34.29 -54.88 35.15
N GLN A 268 33.33 -55.80 34.87
CA GLN A 268 33.01 -56.62 33.68
C GLN A 268 31.58 -57.25 33.84
N ALA A 269 30.92 -57.55 32.71
CA ALA A 269 29.97 -58.67 32.47
C ALA A 269 28.69 -58.95 33.32
N ALA A 270 27.57 -59.03 32.58
CA ALA A 270 26.57 -60.11 32.54
C ALA A 270 25.51 -60.32 33.66
N GLY A 271 24.27 -60.59 33.22
CA GLY A 271 23.15 -61.09 34.04
C GLY A 271 21.79 -60.89 33.34
N ALA A 272 21.19 -61.97 32.82
CA ALA A 272 19.91 -61.92 32.09
C ALA A 272 18.70 -62.18 33.00
N GLY A 273 17.51 -61.71 32.61
CA GLY A 273 16.26 -62.00 33.31
C GLY A 273 15.02 -61.43 32.60
N SER A 274 14.21 -62.30 31.99
CA SER A 274 12.96 -61.96 31.30
C SER A 274 11.77 -62.05 32.26
N ALA A 275 10.83 -61.08 32.20
CA ALA A 275 9.37 -61.33 32.24
C ALA A 275 8.53 -60.03 32.27
N ALA A 276 7.48 -60.01 31.44
CA ALA A 276 6.23 -59.27 31.62
C ALA A 276 5.08 -60.30 31.47
N PRO A 277 3.78 -60.03 31.72
CA PRO A 277 3.11 -58.73 31.89
C PRO A 277 2.03 -58.72 33.01
N ALA A 278 0.97 -57.91 32.82
CA ALA A 278 -0.27 -57.72 33.61
C ALA A 278 -0.17 -56.70 34.77
N SER A 279 -0.82 -55.52 34.77
CA SER A 279 -2.21 -55.11 34.44
C SER A 279 -3.12 -54.97 35.66
N MET A 280 -2.97 -53.84 36.38
CA MET A 280 -3.97 -53.18 37.23
C MET A 280 -3.75 -51.65 37.02
N THR A 281 -4.70 -50.72 37.10
CA THR A 281 -5.98 -50.66 37.84
C THR A 281 -6.98 -49.73 37.13
N GLN A 282 -8.28 -49.98 37.28
CA GLN A 282 -9.39 -49.09 36.83
C GLN A 282 -9.61 -47.93 37.82
N THR A 283 -9.64 -46.65 37.41
CA THR A 283 -10.83 -45.78 37.15
C THR A 283 -11.57 -45.28 38.45
N PRO A 284 -12.54 -44.33 38.44
CA PRO A 284 -12.25 -42.94 38.84
C PRO A 284 -13.21 -42.28 39.87
N ALA A 285 -12.84 -41.08 40.36
CA ALA A 285 -13.71 -40.07 40.98
C ALA A 285 -12.95 -38.71 41.03
N SER A 286 -13.49 -37.50 40.82
CA SER A 286 -14.88 -37.04 40.62
C SER A 286 -14.95 -35.86 39.63
N THR A 287 -16.12 -35.68 38.98
CA THR A 287 -16.40 -34.59 38.03
C THR A 287 -16.74 -33.27 38.71
N GLN A 288 -16.35 -32.16 38.08
CA GLN A 288 -16.63 -30.77 38.46
C GLN A 288 -17.84 -30.20 37.69
N ALA A 289 -18.74 -29.48 38.36
CA ALA A 289 -19.80 -28.68 37.72
C ALA A 289 -20.24 -27.50 38.61
N PRO A 290 -20.28 -26.25 38.10
CA PRO A 290 -20.97 -25.12 38.73
C PRO A 290 -22.31 -24.77 38.05
N PRO A 291 -23.25 -24.10 38.74
CA PRO A 291 -24.61 -23.87 38.24
C PRO A 291 -24.77 -22.59 37.41
N ALA A 292 -25.89 -22.51 36.67
CA ALA A 292 -26.35 -21.31 35.99
C ALA A 292 -27.56 -20.67 36.71
N SER A 293 -27.69 -19.33 36.63
CA SER A 293 -28.94 -18.61 36.31
C SER A 293 -28.89 -17.11 36.69
N SER A 294 -29.31 -16.24 35.76
CA SER A 294 -29.90 -14.93 36.06
C SER A 294 -30.80 -14.46 34.89
N THR A 295 -31.97 -13.92 35.22
CA THR A 295 -33.09 -13.62 34.31
C THR A 295 -33.13 -12.14 33.85
N PRO A 296 -33.96 -11.78 32.84
CA PRO A 296 -33.88 -10.49 32.14
C PRO A 296 -34.95 -9.43 32.52
N ALA A 297 -34.60 -8.15 32.37
CA ALA A 297 -35.46 -6.95 32.18
C ALA A 297 -34.53 -5.74 31.82
N THR A 298 -34.91 -4.61 31.20
CA THR A 298 -36.19 -4.13 30.61
C THR A 298 -35.93 -3.12 29.44
N SER A 299 -37.00 -2.51 28.92
CA SER A 299 -37.12 -1.44 27.92
C SER A 299 -36.54 -0.05 28.25
N GLY A 300 -36.14 0.73 27.21
CA GLY A 300 -35.92 2.18 27.30
C GLY A 300 -35.65 2.86 25.93
N THR A 301 -36.65 3.55 25.37
CA THR A 301 -36.62 4.27 24.07
C THR A 301 -36.12 5.73 24.25
N PRO A 302 -35.58 6.43 23.22
CA PRO A 302 -34.79 7.66 23.43
C PRO A 302 -35.60 8.96 23.34
N PRO A 303 -35.06 10.08 23.84
CA PRO A 303 -35.52 11.41 23.46
C PRO A 303 -34.79 11.89 22.20
N THR A 304 -35.54 12.08 21.11
CA THR A 304 -35.19 13.06 20.08
C THR A 304 -35.28 14.46 20.67
N ASN A 305 -34.35 15.36 20.34
CA ASN A 305 -34.62 16.79 20.49
C ASN A 305 -34.34 17.52 19.18
N THR A 306 -35.36 18.21 18.71
CA THR A 306 -35.41 18.92 17.43
C THR A 306 -35.09 20.37 17.66
N THR A 307 -34.02 20.90 17.03
CA THR A 307 -33.82 22.35 16.93
C THR A 307 -33.75 22.73 15.45
N ALA A 308 -34.83 23.35 14.98
CA ALA A 308 -34.96 23.98 13.67
C ALA A 308 -35.32 25.48 13.89
N PRO A 309 -35.33 26.35 12.86
CA PRO A 309 -34.27 27.35 12.73
C PRO A 309 -34.71 28.77 13.11
N ALA A 310 -33.75 29.61 13.52
CA ALA A 310 -33.96 31.04 13.64
C ALA A 310 -33.75 31.73 12.28
N ALA A 311 -34.79 32.37 11.76
CA ALA A 311 -34.71 33.27 10.62
C ALA A 311 -34.55 34.73 11.09
N PRO A 312 -33.76 35.56 10.41
CA PRO A 312 -33.92 37.01 10.44
C PRO A 312 -34.77 37.49 9.25
N GLY A 313 -35.77 38.33 9.52
CA GLY A 313 -36.29 39.26 8.51
C GLY A 313 -35.17 40.22 8.07
N GLY A 314 -35.26 40.93 6.95
CA GLY A 314 -36.47 41.45 6.34
C GLY A 314 -36.39 42.97 6.26
N LYS A 315 -35.75 43.45 5.18
CA LYS A 315 -36.07 44.69 4.45
C LYS A 315 -35.85 46.05 5.16
N PRO A 316 -35.96 47.21 4.46
CA PRO A 316 -36.31 47.44 3.04
C PRO A 316 -35.24 47.07 2.02
#